data_AF-A0A1D6FXZ5-F1
#
_entry.id   AF-A0A1D6FXZ5-F1
#
_cell.length_a   1.000
_cell.length_b   1.000
_cell.length_c   1.000
_cell.angle_alpha   90.00
_cell.angle_beta   90.00
_cell.angle_gamma   90.00
#
_symmetry.space_group_name_H-M   'P 1'
#
loop_
_entity.id
_entity.type
_entity.pdbx_description
1 polymer ?
#
loop_
_entity_poly.entity_id
_entity_poly.type
_entity_poly.pdbx_seq_one_letter_code
_entity_poly.pdbx_strand_id
1 'polypeptide(L)'
;MVATVRCEEIGNEKVTSFIADEEWQQFEEAVQHDFVTGFGKKLSSLLDRCLSEYDMEAIYFDEGVRSSKRQQLESKLLQLVNPAYQSLLGHLHTRTLEAFKEYFGKALEKEGFAVAACNCTETFLEKFDRGSEDAAIQQVNWDTSKVRDKLRRDIEAHVASVRAAKLSELCAKYEAQLTKALVEPVESLLDSASEDTWPAIRKLLQRETKTAVLAGEAWKECC
;
A
#
# COMPACT_ATOMS: atom_id res chain seq x y z
N MET A 1 -10.17 -5.97 49.48
CA MET A 1 -8.98 -6.83 49.31
C MET A 1 -9.33 -8.16 48.67
N VAL A 2 -10.20 -8.99 49.27
CA VAL A 2 -10.59 -10.30 48.70
C VAL A 2 -11.25 -10.19 47.31
N ALA A 3 -12.23 -9.30 47.13
CA ALA A 3 -12.90 -9.10 45.83
C ALA A 3 -11.91 -8.67 44.72
N THR A 4 -10.92 -7.84 45.06
CA THR A 4 -9.91 -7.37 44.12
C THR A 4 -9.04 -8.51 43.60
N VAL A 5 -8.58 -9.37 44.50
CA VAL A 5 -7.77 -10.55 44.15
C VAL A 5 -8.61 -11.52 43.31
N ARG A 6 -9.85 -11.81 43.71
CA ARG A 6 -10.71 -12.73 42.94
C ARG A 6 -11.06 -12.22 41.55
N CYS A 7 -11.45 -10.95 41.40
CA CYS A 7 -11.71 -10.39 40.07
C CYS A 7 -10.44 -10.41 39.18
N GLU A 8 -9.27 -10.23 39.77
CA GLU A 8 -8.01 -10.31 39.03
C GLU A 8 -7.67 -11.73 38.57
N GLU A 9 -7.87 -12.73 39.44
CA GLU A 9 -7.70 -14.14 39.11
C GLU A 9 -8.63 -14.56 37.96
N ILE A 10 -9.94 -14.24 38.06
CA ILE A 10 -10.91 -14.50 37.00
C ILE A 10 -10.43 -13.87 35.68
N GLY A 11 -9.98 -12.62 35.71
CA GLY A 11 -9.46 -11.95 34.52
C GLY A 11 -8.26 -12.67 33.90
N ASN A 12 -7.29 -13.11 34.72
CA ASN A 12 -6.12 -13.83 34.23
C ASN A 12 -6.49 -15.24 33.69
N GLU A 13 -7.47 -15.90 34.30
CA GLU A 13 -8.03 -17.15 33.78
C GLU A 13 -8.66 -16.94 32.40
N LYS A 14 -9.46 -15.88 32.20
CA LYS A 14 -10.05 -15.56 30.89
C LYS A 14 -8.99 -15.28 29.82
N VAL A 15 -7.90 -14.58 30.15
CA VAL A 15 -6.78 -14.41 29.21
C VAL A 15 -6.17 -15.76 28.83
N THR A 16 -5.96 -16.64 29.80
CA THR A 16 -5.38 -17.97 29.56
C THR A 16 -6.29 -18.82 28.68
N SER A 17 -7.60 -18.80 28.94
CA SER A 17 -8.61 -19.48 28.11
C SER A 17 -8.67 -18.90 26.70
N PHE A 18 -8.57 -17.58 26.54
CA PHE A 18 -8.55 -16.93 25.22
C PHE A 18 -7.33 -17.35 24.39
N ILE A 19 -6.15 -17.46 24.99
CA ILE A 19 -4.93 -17.92 24.29
C ILE A 19 -5.03 -19.38 23.87
N ALA A 20 -5.68 -20.20 24.69
CA ALA A 20 -5.90 -21.62 24.42
C ALA A 20 -7.09 -21.87 23.48
N ASP A 21 -7.82 -20.82 23.08
CA ASP A 21 -8.99 -20.94 22.22
C ASP A 21 -8.59 -21.34 20.80
N GLU A 22 -9.13 -22.45 20.31
CA GLU A 22 -8.78 -22.99 19.00
C GLU A 22 -9.14 -22.03 17.85
N GLU A 23 -10.24 -21.29 17.97
CA GLU A 23 -10.63 -20.31 16.95
C GLU A 23 -9.63 -19.16 16.92
N TRP A 24 -9.20 -18.66 18.08
CA TRP A 24 -8.15 -17.64 18.16
C TRP A 24 -6.83 -18.14 17.56
N GLN A 25 -6.38 -19.35 17.91
CA GLN A 25 -5.09 -19.87 17.42
C GLN A 25 -5.06 -20.05 15.90
N GLN A 26 -6.09 -20.66 15.33
CA GLN A 26 -6.19 -20.82 13.87
C GLN A 26 -6.24 -19.47 13.16
N PHE A 27 -6.94 -18.51 13.77
CA PHE A 27 -7.08 -17.18 13.22
C PHE A 27 -5.79 -16.37 13.31
N GLU A 28 -5.06 -16.47 14.42
CA GLU A 28 -3.73 -15.88 14.61
C GLU A 28 -2.73 -16.45 13.60
N GLU A 29 -2.71 -17.77 13.40
CA GLU A 29 -1.86 -18.45 12.42
C GLU A 29 -2.18 -18.02 10.99
N ALA A 30 -3.46 -17.97 10.61
CA ALA A 30 -3.87 -17.56 9.26
C ALA A 30 -3.37 -16.15 8.90
N VAL A 31 -3.38 -15.24 9.88
CA VAL A 31 -2.95 -13.85 9.72
C VAL A 31 -1.41 -13.70 9.66
N GLN A 32 -0.65 -14.72 10.06
CA GLN A 32 0.80 -14.73 9.81
C GLN A 32 1.11 -14.91 8.33
N HIS A 33 0.29 -15.67 7.62
CA HIS A 33 0.53 -16.02 6.23
C HIS A 33 -0.14 -15.05 5.25
N ASP A 34 -1.31 -14.51 5.60
CA ASP A 34 -2.11 -13.79 4.64
C ASP A 34 -3.14 -12.82 5.22
N PHE A 35 -3.76 -12.01 4.36
CA PHE A 35 -4.92 -11.21 4.75
C PHE A 35 -6.18 -12.07 4.89
N VAL A 36 -6.81 -12.01 6.06
CA VAL A 36 -8.02 -12.76 6.41
C VAL A 36 -9.24 -11.85 6.40
N THR A 37 -10.24 -12.19 5.58
CA THR A 37 -11.50 -11.45 5.50
C THR A 37 -12.40 -11.69 6.71
N GLY A 38 -13.16 -10.66 7.07
CA GLY A 38 -14.01 -10.62 8.26
C GLY A 38 -13.22 -10.52 9.56
N PHE A 39 -11.96 -10.06 9.50
CA PHE A 39 -11.06 -10.13 10.65
C PHE A 39 -11.65 -9.40 11.86
N GLY A 40 -12.07 -8.15 11.64
CA GLY A 40 -12.57 -7.28 12.70
C GLY A 40 -13.80 -7.85 13.38
N LYS A 41 -14.75 -8.38 12.60
CA LYS A 41 -15.97 -9.01 13.13
C LYS A 41 -15.67 -10.25 13.95
N LYS A 42 -14.81 -11.15 13.45
CA LYS A 42 -14.44 -12.39 14.15
C LYS A 42 -13.72 -12.08 15.46
N LEU A 43 -12.70 -11.22 15.40
CA LEU A 43 -11.95 -10.84 16.59
C LEU A 43 -12.84 -10.14 17.63
N SER A 44 -13.72 -9.24 17.20
CA SER A 44 -14.68 -8.60 18.10
C SER A 44 -15.56 -9.62 18.82
N SER A 45 -16.05 -10.64 18.12
CA SER A 45 -16.90 -11.67 18.74
C SER A 45 -16.14 -12.54 19.76
N LEU A 46 -14.86 -12.83 19.53
CA LEU A 46 -14.02 -13.56 20.48
C LEU A 46 -13.75 -12.72 21.75
N LEU A 47 -13.45 -11.43 21.56
CA LEU A 47 -13.25 -10.49 22.67
C LEU A 47 -14.53 -10.32 23.49
N ASP A 48 -15.68 -10.13 22.83
CA ASP A 48 -16.97 -9.97 23.51
C ASP A 48 -17.36 -11.22 24.31
N ARG A 49 -17.11 -12.41 23.75
CA ARG A 49 -17.33 -13.68 24.48
C ARG A 49 -16.47 -13.73 25.74
N CYS A 50 -15.18 -13.46 25.62
CA CYS A 50 -14.24 -13.46 26.75
C CYS A 50 -14.64 -12.45 27.85
N LEU A 51 -15.01 -11.23 27.44
CA LEU A 51 -15.46 -10.18 28.38
C LEU A 51 -16.80 -10.51 29.02
N SER A 52 -17.74 -11.11 28.28
CA SER A 52 -19.04 -11.52 28.81
C SER A 52 -18.92 -12.65 29.83
N GLU A 53 -18.02 -13.61 29.59
CA GLU A 53 -17.71 -14.67 30.55
C GLU A 53 -17.12 -14.12 31.85
N TYR A 54 -16.24 -13.14 31.75
CA TYR A 54 -15.75 -12.40 32.93
C TYR A 54 -16.90 -11.72 33.67
N ASP A 55 -17.78 -11.00 32.96
CA ASP A 55 -18.88 -10.24 33.56
C ASP A 55 -19.86 -11.16 34.32
N MET A 56 -20.12 -12.36 33.81
CA MET A 56 -20.95 -13.37 34.47
C MET A 56 -20.29 -13.91 35.75
N GLU A 57 -19.00 -14.22 35.72
CA GLU A 57 -18.29 -14.81 36.84
C GLU A 57 -18.00 -13.79 37.95
N ALA A 58 -17.77 -12.53 37.56
CA ALA A 58 -17.49 -11.44 38.49
C ALA A 58 -18.76 -10.75 39.03
N ILE A 59 -19.96 -11.23 38.67
CA ILE A 59 -21.24 -10.52 38.92
C ILE A 59 -21.53 -10.25 40.40
N TYR A 60 -21.05 -11.12 41.30
CA TYR A 60 -21.32 -11.04 42.74
C TYR A 60 -20.33 -10.18 43.52
N PHE A 61 -19.29 -9.64 42.87
CA PHE A 61 -18.30 -8.80 43.51
C PHE A 61 -18.68 -7.31 43.44
N ASP A 62 -18.00 -6.51 44.26
CA ASP A 62 -18.14 -5.06 44.27
C ASP A 62 -18.04 -4.47 42.86
N GLU A 63 -18.98 -3.59 42.52
CA GLU A 63 -19.13 -3.04 41.18
C GLU A 63 -17.90 -2.22 40.74
N GLY A 64 -17.35 -1.39 41.63
CA GLY A 64 -16.16 -0.60 41.34
C GLY A 64 -14.94 -1.48 41.10
N VAL A 65 -14.78 -2.54 41.90
CA VAL A 65 -13.70 -3.52 41.73
C VAL A 65 -13.84 -4.29 40.43
N ARG A 66 -15.00 -4.90 40.14
CA ARG A 66 -15.18 -5.73 38.95
C ARG A 66 -15.06 -4.91 37.67
N SER A 67 -15.57 -3.68 37.62
CA SER A 67 -15.46 -2.80 36.45
C SER A 67 -14.02 -2.33 36.21
N SER A 68 -13.27 -1.99 37.28
CA SER A 68 -11.85 -1.65 37.15
C SER A 68 -11.03 -2.83 36.63
N LYS A 69 -11.27 -4.04 37.14
CA LYS A 69 -10.59 -5.25 36.69
C LYS A 69 -11.00 -5.69 35.29
N ARG A 70 -12.26 -5.46 34.89
CA ARG A 70 -12.73 -5.66 33.52
C ARG A 70 -11.97 -4.81 32.50
N GLN A 71 -11.75 -3.53 32.81
CA GLN A 71 -10.97 -2.63 31.94
C GLN A 71 -9.50 -3.07 31.84
N GLN A 72 -8.92 -3.58 32.92
CA GLN A 72 -7.56 -4.16 32.90
C GLN A 72 -7.50 -5.42 32.03
N LEU A 73 -8.51 -6.29 32.11
CA LEU A 73 -8.64 -7.47 31.25
C LEU A 73 -8.74 -7.05 29.77
N GLU A 74 -9.64 -6.13 29.45
CA GLU A 74 -9.82 -5.63 28.09
C GLU A 74 -8.52 -5.05 27.52
N SER A 75 -7.80 -4.23 28.30
CA SER A 75 -6.50 -3.70 27.88
C SER A 75 -5.46 -4.81 27.64
N LYS A 76 -5.43 -5.88 28.45
CA LYS A 76 -4.51 -7.02 28.25
C LYS A 76 -4.85 -7.79 26.97
N LEU A 77 -6.13 -8.04 26.72
CA LEU A 77 -6.59 -8.71 25.50
C LEU A 77 -6.23 -7.89 24.26
N LEU A 78 -6.47 -6.57 24.28
CA LEU A 78 -6.11 -5.68 23.17
C LEU A 78 -4.60 -5.67 22.90
N GLN A 79 -3.76 -5.71 23.94
CA GLN A 79 -2.31 -5.85 23.78
C GLN A 79 -1.92 -7.18 23.14
N LEU A 80 -2.61 -8.26 23.51
CA LEU A 80 -2.36 -9.61 23.00
C LEU A 80 -2.72 -9.75 21.52
N VAL A 81 -3.84 -9.17 21.09
CA VAL A 81 -4.34 -9.33 19.71
C VAL A 81 -3.73 -8.32 18.73
N ASN A 82 -3.10 -7.25 19.23
CA ASN A 82 -2.54 -6.18 18.41
C ASN A 82 -1.46 -6.67 17.41
N PRO A 83 -0.51 -7.56 17.75
CA PRO A 83 0.45 -8.09 16.78
C PRO A 83 -0.21 -8.75 15.56
N ALA A 84 -1.27 -9.54 15.76
CA ALA A 84 -2.03 -10.14 14.67
C ALA A 84 -2.70 -9.07 13.80
N TYR A 85 -3.34 -8.06 14.42
CA TYR A 85 -3.91 -6.93 13.69
C TYR A 85 -2.88 -6.17 12.85
N GLN A 86 -1.68 -5.90 13.39
CA GLN A 86 -0.60 -5.25 12.63
C GLN A 86 -0.12 -6.11 11.45
N SER A 87 -0.01 -7.43 11.65
CA SER A 87 0.33 -8.37 10.57
C SER A 87 -0.72 -8.33 9.45
N LEU A 88 -2.01 -8.37 9.79
CA LEU A 88 -3.11 -8.25 8.85
C LEU A 88 -3.02 -6.97 8.00
N LEU A 89 -2.80 -5.81 8.64
CA LEU A 89 -2.64 -4.54 7.93
C LEU A 89 -1.40 -4.53 7.03
N GLY A 90 -0.31 -5.17 7.45
CA GLY A 90 0.88 -5.37 6.62
C GLY A 90 0.59 -6.18 5.36
N HIS A 91 -0.20 -7.25 5.47
CA HIS A 91 -0.64 -8.05 4.33
C HIS A 91 -1.57 -7.28 3.41
N LEU A 92 -2.55 -6.54 3.97
CA LEU A 92 -3.43 -5.68 3.19
C LEU A 92 -2.65 -4.64 2.39
N HIS A 93 -1.68 -3.97 3.01
CA HIS A 93 -0.78 -3.03 2.36
C HIS A 93 -0.05 -3.69 1.18
N THR A 94 0.61 -4.81 1.43
CA THR A 94 1.43 -5.53 0.43
C THR A 94 0.56 -5.99 -0.75
N ARG A 95 -0.58 -6.62 -0.48
CA ARG A 95 -1.54 -7.06 -1.50
C ARG A 95 -2.05 -5.90 -2.35
N THR A 96 -2.40 -4.79 -1.71
CA THR A 96 -2.92 -3.61 -2.40
C THR A 96 -1.86 -3.00 -3.32
N LEU A 97 -0.62 -2.91 -2.83
CA LEU A 97 0.50 -2.38 -3.61
C LEU A 97 0.85 -3.26 -4.82
N GLU A 98 0.92 -4.58 -4.65
CA GLU A 98 1.21 -5.48 -5.77
C GLU A 98 0.10 -5.46 -6.82
N ALA A 99 -1.17 -5.49 -6.39
CA ALA A 99 -2.30 -5.37 -7.29
C ALA A 99 -2.33 -4.00 -8.01
N PHE A 100 -1.90 -2.93 -7.35
CA PHE A 100 -1.72 -1.61 -7.97
C PHE A 100 -0.67 -1.68 -9.09
N LYS A 101 0.52 -2.25 -8.83
CA LYS A 101 1.60 -2.34 -9.84
C LYS A 101 1.15 -3.07 -11.09
N GLU A 102 0.46 -4.21 -10.93
CA GLU A 102 -0.07 -4.98 -12.05
C GLU A 102 -1.12 -4.21 -12.86
N TYR A 103 -2.06 -3.56 -12.16
CA TYR A 103 -3.13 -2.83 -12.81
C TYR A 103 -2.62 -1.56 -13.50
N PHE A 104 -1.73 -0.82 -12.85
CA PHE A 104 -1.09 0.38 -13.40
C PHE A 104 -0.30 0.04 -14.66
N GLY A 105 0.48 -1.06 -14.66
CA GLY A 105 1.18 -1.52 -15.84
C GLY A 105 0.27 -1.74 -17.06
N LYS A 106 -0.91 -2.34 -16.83
CA LYS A 106 -1.93 -2.55 -17.89
C LYS A 106 -2.63 -1.26 -18.31
N ALA A 107 -2.85 -0.33 -17.39
CA ALA A 107 -3.48 0.97 -17.68
C ALA A 107 -2.59 1.81 -18.62
N LEU A 108 -1.27 1.74 -18.45
CA LEU A 108 -0.31 2.45 -19.30
C LEU A 108 -0.34 2.01 -20.78
N GLU A 109 -0.93 0.87 -21.12
CA GLU A 109 -1.10 0.43 -22.51
C GLU A 109 -2.28 1.12 -23.22
N LYS A 110 -3.21 1.70 -22.45
CA LYS A 110 -4.50 2.21 -22.95
C LYS A 110 -4.73 3.69 -22.65
N GLU A 111 -4.16 4.18 -21.56
CA GLU A 111 -4.38 5.52 -21.02
C GLU A 111 -3.08 6.34 -21.03
N GLY A 112 -3.21 7.68 -21.03
CA GLY A 112 -2.08 8.58 -20.80
C GLY A 112 -1.49 8.38 -19.41
N PHE A 113 -0.18 8.59 -19.26
CA PHE A 113 0.56 8.25 -18.02
C PHE A 113 -0.07 8.89 -16.78
N ALA A 114 -0.43 10.19 -16.84
CA ALA A 114 -0.96 10.88 -15.67
C ALA A 114 -2.39 10.47 -15.33
N VAL A 115 -3.22 10.22 -16.33
CA VAL A 115 -4.58 9.70 -16.14
C VAL A 115 -4.52 8.33 -15.47
N ALA A 116 -3.69 7.43 -16.02
CA ALA A 116 -3.47 6.11 -15.43
C ALA A 116 -2.96 6.21 -13.99
N ALA A 117 -1.97 7.07 -13.73
CA ALA A 117 -1.38 7.23 -12.41
C ALA A 117 -2.39 7.77 -11.38
N CYS A 118 -3.16 8.79 -11.74
CA CYS A 118 -4.18 9.39 -10.87
C CYS A 118 -5.29 8.38 -10.55
N ASN A 119 -5.93 7.82 -11.59
CA ASN A 119 -7.05 6.90 -11.46
C ASN A 119 -6.66 5.64 -10.68
N CYS A 120 -5.49 5.05 -10.98
CA CYS A 120 -5.02 3.87 -10.26
C CYS A 120 -4.71 4.20 -8.80
N THR A 121 -4.07 5.34 -8.52
CA THR A 121 -3.75 5.73 -7.14
C THR A 121 -5.02 5.88 -6.30
N GLU A 122 -6.01 6.63 -6.80
CA GLU A 122 -7.29 6.82 -6.11
C GLU A 122 -8.01 5.48 -5.89
N THR A 123 -8.16 4.67 -6.94
CA THR A 123 -8.82 3.36 -6.88
C THR A 123 -8.21 2.45 -5.83
N PHE A 124 -6.88 2.40 -5.73
CA PHE A 124 -6.21 1.49 -4.82
C PHE A 124 -6.12 2.02 -3.39
N LEU A 125 -6.11 3.34 -3.18
CA LEU A 125 -6.31 3.90 -1.85
C LEU A 125 -7.72 3.61 -1.31
N GLU A 126 -8.75 3.72 -2.14
CA GLU A 126 -10.13 3.33 -1.75
C GLU A 126 -10.28 1.84 -1.49
N LYS A 127 -9.55 0.98 -2.22
CA LYS A 127 -9.52 -0.47 -1.93
C LYS A 127 -8.86 -0.75 -0.58
N PHE A 128 -7.78 -0.05 -0.26
CA PHE A 128 -7.16 -0.15 1.06
C PHE A 128 -8.14 0.30 2.16
N ASP A 129 -8.79 1.45 1.97
CA ASP A 129 -9.72 2.02 2.95
C ASP A 129 -10.85 1.02 3.27
N ARG A 130 -11.48 0.43 2.24
CA ARG A 130 -12.48 -0.64 2.42
C ARG A 130 -11.91 -1.90 3.08
N GLY A 131 -10.71 -2.32 2.71
CA GLY A 131 -10.05 -3.47 3.35
C GLY A 131 -9.74 -3.22 4.83
N SER A 132 -9.45 -1.96 5.20
CA SER A 132 -9.17 -1.57 6.57
C SER A 132 -10.43 -1.49 7.43
N GLU A 133 -11.58 -1.15 6.85
CA GLU A 133 -12.89 -1.20 7.53
C GLU A 133 -13.24 -2.62 7.99
N ASP A 134 -12.91 -3.64 7.18
CA ASP A 134 -13.11 -5.06 7.54
C ASP A 134 -12.20 -5.52 8.71
N ALA A 135 -11.08 -4.82 8.92
CA ALA A 135 -10.16 -5.07 10.02
C ALA A 135 -10.56 -4.38 11.34
N ALA A 136 -11.49 -3.41 11.30
CA ALA A 136 -11.89 -2.64 12.47
C ALA A 136 -12.57 -3.52 13.52
N ILE A 137 -12.12 -3.42 14.77
CA ILE A 137 -12.72 -4.12 15.92
C ILE A 137 -13.57 -3.17 16.75
N GLN A 138 -14.61 -3.70 17.38
CA GLN A 138 -15.57 -2.89 18.13
C GLN A 138 -14.98 -2.31 19.42
N GLN A 139 -14.02 -3.01 20.02
CA GLN A 139 -13.46 -2.69 21.33
C GLN A 139 -12.45 -1.54 21.27
N VAL A 140 -11.87 -1.24 20.09
CA VAL A 140 -10.90 -0.15 19.95
C VAL A 140 -10.83 0.38 18.52
N ASN A 141 -10.75 1.70 18.40
CA ASN A 141 -10.51 2.37 17.13
C ASN A 141 -8.99 2.53 16.90
N TRP A 142 -8.34 1.50 16.36
CA TRP A 142 -6.93 1.58 16.00
C TRP A 142 -6.71 2.42 14.74
N ASP A 143 -5.79 3.37 14.84
CA ASP A 143 -5.46 4.28 13.74
C ASP A 143 -4.74 3.57 12.58
N THR A 144 -5.40 3.50 11.42
CA THR A 144 -4.86 2.93 10.17
C THR A 144 -4.18 3.98 9.28
N SER A 145 -4.26 5.27 9.62
CA SER A 145 -3.78 6.38 8.78
C SER A 145 -2.29 6.24 8.42
N LYS A 146 -1.46 5.80 9.37
CA LYS A 146 -0.03 5.61 9.14
C LYS A 146 0.28 4.55 8.09
N VAL A 147 -0.49 3.45 8.09
CA VAL A 147 -0.32 2.37 7.10
C VAL A 147 -0.82 2.84 5.74
N ARG A 148 -1.93 3.59 5.72
CA ARG A 148 -2.47 4.22 4.51
C ARG A 148 -1.50 5.23 3.88
N ASP A 149 -0.89 6.09 4.69
CA ASP A 149 0.08 7.10 4.24
C ASP A 149 1.38 6.44 3.77
N LYS A 150 1.76 5.31 4.36
CA LYS A 150 2.85 4.48 3.83
C LYS A 150 2.50 3.91 2.46
N LEU A 151 1.31 3.33 2.30
CA LEU A 151 0.85 2.82 1.00
C LEU A 151 0.88 3.90 -0.08
N ARG A 152 0.37 5.10 0.23
CA ARG A 152 0.41 6.25 -0.69
C ARG A 152 1.83 6.56 -1.13
N ARG A 153 2.78 6.66 -0.20
CA ARG A 153 4.19 6.94 -0.52
C ARG A 153 4.82 5.84 -1.38
N ASP A 154 4.53 4.57 -1.08
CA ASP A 154 5.06 3.44 -1.85
C ASP A 154 4.47 3.39 -3.27
N ILE A 155 3.19 3.75 -3.45
CA ILE A 155 2.54 3.95 -4.75
C ILE A 155 3.23 5.09 -5.52
N GLU A 156 3.37 6.26 -4.90
CA GLU A 156 3.99 7.44 -5.52
C GLU A 156 5.44 7.16 -5.94
N ALA A 157 6.20 6.45 -5.10
CA ALA A 157 7.55 6.02 -5.41
C ALA A 157 7.59 5.07 -6.63
N HIS A 158 6.64 4.12 -6.71
CA HIS A 158 6.52 3.24 -7.87
C HIS A 158 6.18 4.03 -9.14
N VAL A 159 5.20 4.94 -9.08
CA VAL A 159 4.83 5.81 -10.20
C VAL A 159 6.03 6.62 -10.67
N ALA A 160 6.80 7.23 -9.76
CA ALA A 160 8.00 7.99 -10.09
C ALA A 160 9.07 7.12 -10.77
N SER A 161 9.28 5.90 -10.28
CA SER A 161 10.20 4.92 -10.88
C SER A 161 9.80 4.55 -12.31
N VAL A 162 8.52 4.23 -12.53
CA VAL A 162 7.99 3.90 -13.86
C VAL A 162 8.09 5.10 -14.80
N ARG A 163 7.81 6.31 -14.31
CA ARG A 163 8.00 7.55 -15.09
C ARG A 163 9.44 7.71 -15.54
N ALA A 164 10.40 7.54 -14.64
CA ALA A 164 11.82 7.67 -14.94
C ALA A 164 12.26 6.62 -15.97
N ALA A 165 11.82 5.37 -15.83
CA ALA A 165 12.09 4.30 -16.78
C ALA A 165 11.53 4.63 -18.17
N LYS A 166 10.29 5.11 -18.25
CA LYS A 166 9.65 5.49 -19.51
C LYS A 166 10.32 6.67 -20.20
N LEU A 167 10.70 7.69 -19.44
CA LEU A 167 11.46 8.82 -19.98
C LEU A 167 12.82 8.37 -20.52
N SER A 168 13.52 7.49 -19.82
CA SER A 168 14.79 6.90 -20.28
C SER A 168 14.62 6.12 -21.58
N GLU A 169 13.58 5.28 -21.67
CA GLU A 169 13.22 4.52 -22.88
C GLU A 169 12.97 5.45 -24.08
N LEU A 170 12.24 6.54 -23.88
CA LEU A 170 11.98 7.54 -24.91
C LEU A 170 13.24 8.28 -25.34
N CYS A 171 14.06 8.74 -24.39
CA CYS A 171 15.33 9.40 -24.70
C CYS A 171 16.23 8.51 -25.56
N ALA A 172 16.42 7.25 -25.17
CA ALA A 172 17.22 6.29 -25.94
C ALA A 172 16.66 6.06 -27.35
N LYS A 173 15.33 5.97 -27.48
CA LYS A 173 14.67 5.84 -28.79
C LYS A 173 14.93 7.05 -29.69
N TYR A 174 14.77 8.26 -29.16
CA TYR A 174 14.99 9.49 -29.94
C TYR A 174 16.46 9.71 -30.27
N GLU A 175 17.39 9.40 -29.35
CA GLU A 175 18.83 9.43 -29.61
C GLU A 175 19.21 8.47 -30.75
N ALA A 176 18.67 7.25 -30.75
CA ALA A 176 18.89 6.29 -31.82
C ALA A 176 18.32 6.76 -33.17
N GLN A 177 17.12 7.35 -33.17
CA GLN A 177 16.51 7.94 -34.36
C GLN A 177 17.32 9.10 -34.92
N LEU A 178 17.75 10.02 -34.04
CA LEU A 178 18.57 11.17 -34.42
C LEU A 178 19.91 10.71 -34.97
N THR A 179 20.58 9.77 -34.31
CA THR A 179 21.84 9.18 -34.79
C THR A 179 21.67 8.60 -36.19
N LYS A 180 20.63 7.77 -36.40
CA LYS A 180 20.34 7.18 -37.71
C LYS A 180 20.04 8.23 -38.79
N ALA A 181 19.29 9.28 -38.44
CA ALA A 181 18.94 10.35 -39.38
C ALA A 181 20.13 11.26 -39.75
N LEU A 182 21.17 11.30 -38.91
CA LEU A 182 22.32 12.19 -39.08
C LEU A 182 23.53 11.51 -39.72
N VAL A 183 23.81 10.23 -39.42
CA VAL A 183 25.07 9.57 -39.85
C VAL A 183 25.27 9.63 -41.38
N GLU A 184 24.34 9.08 -42.17
CA GLU A 184 24.49 8.98 -43.63
C GLU A 184 24.49 10.37 -44.32
N PRO A 185 23.60 11.32 -43.99
CA PRO A 185 23.68 12.66 -44.58
C PRO A 185 24.94 13.45 -44.18
N VAL A 186 25.44 13.26 -42.95
CA VAL A 186 26.68 13.92 -42.52
C VAL A 186 27.88 13.34 -43.26
N GLU A 187 27.96 12.02 -43.40
CA GLU A 187 29.00 11.36 -44.21
C GLU A 187 29.00 11.88 -45.66
N SER A 188 27.84 11.94 -46.30
CA SER A 188 27.71 12.49 -47.66
C SER A 188 28.14 13.96 -47.79
N LEU A 189 27.83 14.80 -46.79
CA LEU A 189 28.25 16.20 -46.75
C LEU A 189 29.76 16.36 -46.51
N LEU A 190 30.37 15.42 -45.79
CA LEU A 190 31.82 15.37 -45.57
C LEU A 190 32.56 14.87 -46.81
N ASP A 191 32.01 13.89 -47.53
CA ASP A 191 32.58 13.37 -48.78
C ASP A 191 32.56 14.41 -49.91
N SER A 192 31.55 15.29 -49.91
CA SER A 192 31.38 16.37 -50.90
C SER A 192 31.88 17.74 -50.41
N ALA A 193 32.88 17.73 -49.52
CA ALA A 193 33.37 18.90 -48.78
C ALA A 193 33.44 20.20 -49.61
N SER A 194 32.73 21.22 -49.13
CA SER A 194 32.67 22.57 -49.69
C SER A 194 32.61 23.62 -48.58
N GLU A 195 32.67 24.91 -48.92
CA GLU A 195 32.52 26.00 -47.94
C GLU A 195 31.17 25.92 -47.18
N ASP A 196 30.15 25.29 -47.79
CA ASP A 196 28.81 25.14 -47.24
C ASP A 196 28.61 23.88 -46.36
N THR A 197 29.60 22.99 -46.25
CA THR A 197 29.48 21.73 -45.51
C THR A 197 29.05 21.95 -44.04
N TRP A 198 29.74 22.83 -43.31
CA TRP A 198 29.41 23.09 -41.90
C TRP A 198 28.06 23.81 -41.68
N PRO A 199 27.71 24.85 -42.46
CA PRO A 199 26.35 25.40 -42.46
C PRO A 199 25.26 24.35 -42.72
N ALA A 200 25.46 23.46 -43.69
CA ALA A 200 24.50 22.40 -44.04
C ALA A 200 24.33 21.39 -42.89
N ILE A 201 25.42 20.94 -42.27
CA ILE A 201 25.39 20.04 -41.10
C ILE A 201 24.64 20.69 -39.93
N ARG A 202 24.91 21.98 -39.62
CA ARG A 202 24.19 22.69 -38.54
C ARG A 202 22.70 22.79 -38.81
N LYS A 203 22.31 23.08 -40.05
CA LYS A 203 20.89 23.17 -40.45
C LYS A 203 20.19 21.82 -40.35
N LEU A 204 20.87 20.74 -40.75
CA LEU A 204 20.38 19.37 -40.61
C LEU A 204 20.17 19.00 -39.14
N LEU A 205 21.19 19.21 -38.30
CA LEU A 205 21.09 18.94 -36.86
C LEU A 205 19.92 19.68 -36.23
N GLN A 206 19.79 20.98 -36.49
CA GLN A 206 18.67 21.78 -35.97
C GLN A 206 17.30 21.26 -36.42
N ARG A 207 17.18 20.78 -37.66
CA ARG A 207 15.93 20.21 -38.18
C ARG A 207 15.58 18.92 -37.45
N GLU A 208 16.51 17.97 -37.40
CA GLU A 208 16.26 16.66 -36.78
C GLU A 208 16.02 16.78 -35.26
N THR A 209 16.75 17.67 -34.57
CA THR A 209 16.50 17.95 -33.16
C THR A 209 15.11 18.54 -32.93
N LYS A 210 14.66 19.49 -33.77
CA LYS A 210 13.28 20.04 -33.65
C LYS A 210 12.22 18.97 -33.85
N THR A 211 12.40 18.08 -34.82
CA THR A 211 11.47 16.95 -35.06
C THR A 211 11.40 16.02 -33.85
N ALA A 212 12.54 15.68 -33.25
CA ALA A 212 12.60 14.83 -32.05
C ALA A 212 11.93 15.50 -30.83
N VAL A 213 12.15 16.81 -30.63
CA VAL A 213 11.54 17.57 -29.52
C VAL A 213 10.03 17.64 -29.65
N LEU A 214 9.50 17.96 -30.84
CA LEU A 214 8.05 18.01 -31.09
C LEU A 214 7.38 16.65 -30.83
N ALA A 215 8.05 15.55 -31.19
CA ALA A 215 7.57 14.21 -30.91
C ALA A 215 7.56 13.89 -29.39
N GLY A 216 8.51 14.44 -28.63
CA GLY A 216 8.54 14.33 -27.16
C GLY A 216 7.53 15.21 -26.43
N GLU A 217 7.15 16.36 -27.00
CA GLU A 217 6.13 17.26 -26.43
C GLU A 217 4.72 16.67 -26.49
N ALA A 218 4.39 15.89 -27.53
CA ALA A 218 3.16 15.11 -27.59
C ALA A 218 3.01 14.10 -26.43
N TRP A 219 4.12 13.74 -25.79
CA TRP A 219 4.14 12.89 -24.59
C TRP A 219 3.85 13.66 -23.29
N LYS A 220 4.15 14.97 -23.25
CA LYS A 220 3.80 15.84 -22.12
C LYS A 220 2.33 16.18 -22.07
N GLU A 221 1.66 16.29 -23.23
CA GLU A 221 0.21 16.55 -23.30
C GLU A 221 -0.64 15.34 -22.89
N CYS A 222 -0.05 14.14 -22.84
CA CYS A 222 -0.65 12.92 -22.28
C CYS A 222 -0.25 12.64 -20.81
N CYS A 223 0.57 13.52 -20.20
CA CYS A 223 0.91 13.56 -18.78
C CYS A 223 0.19 14.72 -18.08
#